data_AF-A0A419HL88-F1
#
_entry.id   AF-A0A419HL88-F1
#
_cell.length_a   1.000
_cell.length_b   1.000
_cell.length_c   1.000
_cell.angle_alpha   90.00
_cell.angle_beta   90.00
_cell.angle_gamma   90.00
#
_symmetry.space_group_name_H-M   'P 1'
#
loop_
_entity.id
_entity.type
_entity.pdbx_description
1 polymer ?
#
loop_
_entity_poly.entity_id
_entity_poly.type
_entity_poly.pdbx_seq_one_letter_code
_entity_poly.pdbx_strand_id
1 'polypeptide(L)'
;MSVVALACGNQPPDSLTQSSRLRFHQLPNRPGKADVDELLPPNGRLIVYGRDSDLAAVVLRLLRREALHLEIGYLPAERDSAIAKLHGASTVDGEARPVPLARDDVGGVLVGQGVIEPVTGSAYCDSEHVLHGPAKRIVVSPHAESGLEVTVVRGALRRKTHHSRAFQLACEETQVSLDGVRHPRPMTGWTWYRHTTDLLLVR
;
A
#
# COMPACT_ATOMS: atom_id res chain seq x y z
N MET A 1 7.99 24.92 -2.65
CA MET A 1 7.27 23.80 -2.02
C MET A 1 8.22 23.12 -1.05
N SER A 2 7.79 22.81 0.19
CA SER A 2 8.66 22.08 1.12
C SER A 2 8.81 20.62 0.63
N VAL A 3 10.01 20.06 0.73
CA VAL A 3 10.29 18.67 0.37
C VAL A 3 11.01 18.03 1.55
N VAL A 4 10.39 16.99 2.13
CA VAL A 4 10.96 16.19 3.20
C VAL A 4 11.26 14.80 2.64
N ALA A 5 12.50 14.34 2.75
CA ALA A 5 12.88 13.01 2.25
C ALA A 5 13.10 12.06 3.44
N LEU A 6 12.50 10.88 3.39
CA LEU A 6 12.55 9.85 4.43
C LEU A 6 13.26 8.62 3.85
N ALA A 7 14.33 8.19 4.50
CA ALA A 7 15.05 6.97 4.17
C ALA A 7 14.74 5.92 5.24
N CYS A 8 13.89 4.95 4.91
CA CYS A 8 13.35 3.99 5.87
C CYS A 8 14.17 2.70 5.86
N GLY A 9 15.01 2.50 6.88
CA GLY A 9 15.80 1.28 7.09
C GLY A 9 16.82 0.96 5.98
N ASN A 10 16.97 1.85 5.01
CA ASN A 10 17.80 1.67 3.82
C ASN A 10 18.64 2.93 3.61
N GLN A 11 19.91 2.75 3.24
CA GLN A 11 20.75 3.87 2.85
C GLN A 11 20.40 4.28 1.40
N PRO A 12 20.01 5.54 1.16
CA PRO A 12 19.76 6.00 -0.21
C PRO A 12 21.05 5.96 -1.02
N PRO A 13 20.97 5.66 -2.34
CA PRO A 13 22.13 5.72 -3.21
C PRO A 13 22.75 7.12 -3.24
N ASP A 14 24.07 7.19 -3.43
CA ASP A 14 24.84 8.44 -3.40
C ASP A 14 24.32 9.50 -4.39
N SER A 15 23.79 9.05 -5.53
CA SER A 15 23.17 9.93 -6.52
C SER A 15 21.98 10.73 -5.97
N LEU A 16 21.22 10.16 -5.02
CA LEU A 16 20.09 10.83 -4.37
C LEU A 16 20.55 11.69 -3.19
N THR A 17 21.57 11.28 -2.45
CA THR A 17 22.06 12.02 -1.27
C THR A 17 22.94 13.22 -1.64
N GLN A 18 23.61 13.19 -2.80
CA GLN A 18 24.39 14.31 -3.33
C GLN A 18 23.50 15.39 -3.98
N SER A 19 22.21 15.11 -4.18
CA SER A 19 21.26 16.12 -4.64
C SER A 19 21.03 17.17 -3.56
N SER A 20 21.41 18.42 -3.82
CA SER A 20 21.18 19.54 -2.89
C SER A 20 19.69 19.80 -2.58
N ARG A 21 18.78 19.18 -3.34
CA ARG A 21 17.32 19.31 -3.21
C ARG A 21 16.71 18.36 -2.18
N LEU A 22 17.40 17.27 -1.82
CA LEU A 22 16.88 16.25 -0.91
C LEU A 22 17.80 16.07 0.29
N ARG A 23 17.29 16.40 1.48
CA ARG A 23 17.93 16.02 2.74
C ARG A 23 17.12 14.87 3.34
N PHE A 24 17.73 13.69 3.36
CA PHE A 24 17.10 12.49 3.90
C PHE A 24 17.17 12.44 5.43
N HIS A 25 16.02 12.24 6.06
CA HIS A 25 15.89 11.82 7.44
C HIS A 25 15.98 10.29 7.48
N GLN A 26 16.96 9.76 8.21
CA GLN A 26 17.12 8.32 8.41
C GLN A 26 16.13 7.83 9.47
N LEU A 27 15.29 6.88 9.08
CA LEU A 27 14.23 6.29 9.90
C LEU A 27 14.40 4.77 10.01
N PRO A 28 13.83 4.11 11.03
CA PRO A 28 13.75 2.65 11.05
C PRO A 28 12.87 2.11 9.92
N ASN A 29 12.97 0.80 9.67
CA ASN A 29 12.01 0.08 8.83
C ASN A 29 10.60 0.19 9.44
N ARG A 30 9.59 0.40 8.58
CA ARG A 30 8.17 0.61 8.94
C ARG A 30 8.02 1.67 10.03
N PRO A 31 8.39 2.93 9.74
CA PRO A 31 8.46 3.99 10.74
C PRO A 31 7.09 4.26 11.37
N GLY A 32 7.09 4.54 12.67
CA GLY A 32 5.90 4.75 13.47
C GLY A 32 5.60 6.23 13.72
N LYS A 33 4.75 6.46 14.72
CA LYS A 33 4.32 7.81 15.15
C LYS A 33 5.50 8.72 15.47
N ALA A 34 6.42 8.26 16.31
CA ALA A 34 7.55 9.06 16.80
C ALA A 34 8.56 9.38 15.68
N ASP A 35 8.57 8.58 14.61
CA ASP A 35 9.52 8.72 13.51
C ASP A 35 9.03 9.70 12.44
N VAL A 36 7.71 9.72 12.17
CA VAL A 36 7.13 10.44 11.01
C VAL A 36 6.42 11.73 11.40
N ASP A 37 5.66 11.74 12.51
CA ASP A 37 4.69 12.82 12.77
C ASP A 37 5.33 14.21 12.88
N GLU A 38 6.52 14.30 13.49
CA GLU A 38 7.26 15.57 13.65
C GLU A 38 7.94 16.04 12.36
N LEU A 39 8.08 15.13 11.38
CA LEU A 39 8.69 15.43 10.08
C LEU A 39 7.65 15.81 9.03
N LEU A 40 6.35 15.69 9.33
CA LEU A 40 5.29 16.06 8.39
C LEU A 40 5.27 17.57 8.18
N PRO A 41 5.53 18.07 6.96
CA PRO A 41 5.37 19.47 6.67
C PRO A 41 3.87 19.84 6.64
N PRO A 42 3.50 21.10 6.91
CA PRO A 42 2.11 21.54 6.83
C PRO A 42 1.55 21.46 5.39
N ASN A 43 2.42 21.68 4.40
CA ASN A 43 2.14 21.54 2.98
C ASN A 43 3.43 21.13 2.24
N GLY A 44 3.26 20.48 1.09
CA GLY A 44 4.37 20.11 0.21
C GLY A 44 4.48 18.62 -0.01
N ARG A 45 5.72 18.15 -0.16
CA ARG A 45 6.04 16.82 -0.66
C ARG A 45 6.82 16.00 0.37
N LEU A 46 6.44 14.74 0.56
CA LEU A 46 7.32 13.74 1.18
C LEU A 46 7.84 12.79 0.11
N ILE A 47 9.14 12.52 0.14
CA ILE A 47 9.77 11.47 -0.65
C ILE A 47 10.10 10.33 0.29
N VAL A 48 9.58 9.13 0.02
CA VAL A 48 9.89 7.92 0.78
C VAL A 48 10.82 7.06 -0.04
N TYR A 49 12.01 6.81 0.49
CA TYR A 49 12.93 5.78 0.00
C TYR A 49 12.86 4.55 0.93
N GLY A 50 12.45 3.41 0.39
CA GLY A 50 12.25 2.19 1.18
C GLY A 50 11.45 1.11 0.47
N ARG A 51 11.01 0.10 1.21
CA ARG A 51 10.16 -0.99 0.71
C ARG A 51 8.69 -0.59 0.68
N ASP A 52 7.86 -1.40 0.05
CA ASP A 52 6.41 -1.18 -0.03
C ASP A 52 5.79 -1.00 1.38
N SER A 53 6.26 -1.80 2.34
CA SER A 53 5.84 -1.73 3.74
C SER A 53 6.20 -0.41 4.44
N ASP A 54 7.30 0.22 4.01
CA ASP A 54 7.75 1.48 4.61
C ASP A 54 6.89 2.63 4.09
N LEU A 55 6.56 2.62 2.79
CA LEU A 55 5.58 3.56 2.22
C LEU A 55 4.21 3.37 2.89
N ALA A 56 3.73 2.13 3.03
CA ALA A 56 2.45 1.85 3.69
C ALA A 56 2.42 2.39 5.14
N ALA A 57 3.53 2.27 5.88
CA ALA A 57 3.64 2.83 7.23
C ALA A 57 3.55 4.37 7.23
N VAL A 58 4.27 5.05 6.33
CA VAL A 58 4.19 6.51 6.18
C VAL A 58 2.78 6.95 5.77
N VAL A 59 2.17 6.31 4.77
CA VAL A 59 0.80 6.61 4.33
C VAL A 59 -0.22 6.40 5.46
N LEU A 60 -0.05 5.38 6.28
CA LEU A 60 -0.88 5.17 7.47
C LEU A 60 -0.74 6.32 8.48
N ARG A 61 0.46 6.89 8.64
CA ARG A 61 0.66 8.10 9.46
C ARG A 61 -0.05 9.31 8.87
N LEU A 62 0.06 9.53 7.56
CA LEU A 62 -0.64 10.63 6.88
C LEU A 62 -2.14 10.52 7.03
N LEU A 63 -2.70 9.32 6.82
CA LEU A 63 -4.12 9.05 7.04
C LEU A 63 -4.55 9.41 8.48
N ARG A 64 -3.79 8.98 9.49
CA ARG A 64 -4.09 9.23 10.91
C ARG A 64 -3.91 10.70 11.33
N ARG A 65 -3.23 11.50 10.51
CA ARG A 65 -2.98 12.93 10.72
C ARG A 65 -3.81 13.82 9.80
N GLU A 66 -4.74 13.23 9.05
CA GLU A 66 -5.56 13.93 8.05
C GLU A 66 -4.69 14.69 7.01
N ALA A 67 -3.52 14.12 6.69
CA ALA A 67 -2.48 14.75 5.89
C ALA A 67 -2.32 14.16 4.48
N LEU A 68 -3.38 13.54 3.93
CA LEU A 68 -3.37 12.97 2.57
C LEU A 68 -3.34 14.03 1.46
N HIS A 69 -3.46 15.32 1.80
CA HIS A 69 -3.23 16.44 0.89
C HIS A 69 -1.74 16.64 0.56
N LEU A 70 -0.83 16.00 1.29
CA LEU A 70 0.60 16.04 0.99
C LEU A 70 0.91 15.16 -0.22
N GLU A 71 1.81 15.64 -1.07
CA GLU A 71 2.28 14.88 -2.22
C GLU A 71 3.31 13.85 -1.79
N ILE A 72 3.19 12.61 -2.24
CA ILE A 72 4.04 11.50 -1.86
C ILE A 72 4.80 10.97 -3.07
N GLY A 73 6.12 11.08 -3.05
CA GLY A 73 6.99 10.35 -3.97
C GLY A 73 7.47 9.07 -3.33
N TYR A 74 7.53 7.99 -4.11
CA TYR A 74 8.02 6.69 -3.66
C TYR A 74 9.20 6.21 -4.51
N LEU A 75 10.35 6.06 -3.87
CA LEU A 75 11.59 5.55 -4.45
C LEU A 75 11.82 4.14 -3.89
N PRO A 76 11.43 3.08 -4.62
CA PRO A 76 11.52 1.72 -4.11
C PRO A 76 13.00 1.31 -3.91
N ALA A 77 13.30 0.77 -2.73
CA ALA A 77 14.62 0.19 -2.43
C ALA A 77 14.82 -1.18 -3.11
N GLU A 78 13.73 -1.83 -3.55
CA GLU A 78 13.71 -3.16 -4.15
C GLU A 78 13.16 -3.11 -5.59
N ARG A 79 13.71 -3.95 -6.48
CA ARG A 79 13.33 -3.94 -7.90
C ARG A 79 11.91 -4.45 -8.16
N ASP A 80 11.37 -5.27 -7.27
CA ASP A 80 10.13 -5.99 -7.45
C ASP A 80 8.94 -5.42 -6.67
N SER A 81 9.04 -4.17 -6.21
CA SER A 81 7.96 -3.39 -5.58
C SER A 81 6.63 -3.53 -6.35
N ALA A 82 5.59 -3.97 -5.64
CA ALA A 82 4.24 -4.06 -6.17
C ALA A 82 3.65 -2.67 -6.40
N ILE A 83 3.96 -1.72 -5.52
CA ILE A 83 3.52 -0.32 -5.63
C ILE A 83 4.08 0.32 -6.91
N ALA A 84 5.38 0.15 -7.17
CA ALA A 84 6.02 0.69 -8.38
C ALA A 84 5.50 0.01 -9.66
N LYS A 85 5.17 -1.29 -9.62
CA LYS A 85 4.54 -1.98 -10.75
C LYS A 85 3.11 -1.49 -11.00
N LEU A 86 2.35 -1.23 -9.95
CA LEU A 86 0.95 -0.80 -10.03
C LEU A 86 0.82 0.65 -10.49
N HIS A 87 1.71 1.53 -10.02
CA HIS A 87 1.57 2.97 -10.21
C HIS A 87 2.66 3.60 -11.08
N GLY A 88 3.71 2.87 -11.44
CA GLY A 88 4.93 3.43 -12.02
C GLY A 88 5.93 3.87 -10.95
N ALA A 89 7.20 4.00 -11.32
CA ALA A 89 8.22 4.55 -10.43
C ALA A 89 8.05 6.07 -10.30
N SER A 90 8.11 6.61 -9.08
CA SER A 90 8.08 8.05 -8.87
C SER A 90 9.39 8.71 -9.29
N THR A 91 9.30 9.92 -9.81
CA THR A 91 10.44 10.85 -9.90
C THR A 91 10.36 11.92 -8.81
N VAL A 92 11.51 12.46 -8.41
CA VAL A 92 11.57 13.49 -7.35
C VAL A 92 10.85 14.77 -7.76
N ASP A 93 10.94 15.13 -9.04
CA ASP A 93 10.38 16.36 -9.62
C ASP A 93 9.05 16.12 -10.37
N GLY A 94 8.47 14.92 -10.20
CA GLY A 94 7.27 14.50 -10.90
C GLY A 94 6.01 15.31 -10.57
N GLU A 95 4.95 15.06 -11.32
CA GLU A 95 3.63 15.63 -11.06
C GLU A 95 2.85 14.71 -10.11
N ALA A 96 2.22 15.30 -9.08
CA ALA A 96 1.36 14.55 -8.19
C ALA A 96 0.03 14.23 -8.87
N ARG A 97 -0.37 12.96 -8.85
CA ARG A 97 -1.67 12.50 -9.38
C ARG A 97 -2.39 11.65 -8.33
N PRO A 98 -3.72 11.80 -8.21
CA PRO A 98 -4.49 10.97 -7.30
C PRO A 98 -4.39 9.49 -7.68
N VAL A 99 -4.17 8.64 -6.69
CA VAL A 99 -4.23 7.18 -6.82
C VAL A 99 -5.12 6.60 -5.71
N PRO A 100 -5.90 5.54 -6.01
CA PRO A 100 -6.75 4.93 -5.01
C PRO A 100 -5.93 4.41 -3.83
N LEU A 101 -6.42 4.69 -2.63
CA LEU A 101 -5.92 4.11 -1.38
C LEU A 101 -6.95 3.10 -0.88
N ALA A 102 -6.53 1.88 -0.54
CA ALA A 102 -7.41 0.92 0.12
C ALA A 102 -7.20 0.95 1.63
N ARG A 103 -8.26 0.68 2.38
CA ARG A 103 -8.24 0.48 3.84
C ARG A 103 -8.75 -0.90 4.19
N ASP A 104 -8.36 -1.37 5.36
CA ASP A 104 -8.90 -2.59 5.96
C ASP A 104 -9.76 -2.31 7.21
N ASP A 105 -10.40 -3.36 7.71
CA ASP A 105 -11.27 -3.36 8.89
C ASP A 105 -10.52 -3.36 10.23
N VAL A 106 -9.20 -3.57 10.23
CA VAL A 106 -8.35 -3.50 11.44
C VAL A 106 -7.60 -2.17 11.58
N GLY A 107 -7.91 -1.19 10.72
CA GLY A 107 -7.39 0.18 10.80
C GLY A 107 -6.04 0.40 10.10
N GLY A 108 -5.67 -0.50 9.19
CA GLY A 108 -4.54 -0.39 8.28
C GLY A 108 -4.90 0.23 6.91
N VAL A 109 -3.90 0.24 6.04
CA VAL A 109 -3.98 0.68 4.65
C VAL A 109 -3.34 -0.38 3.76
N LEU A 110 -3.78 -0.40 2.50
CA LEU A 110 -3.15 -1.16 1.44
C LEU A 110 -2.83 -0.23 0.27
N VAL A 111 -1.56 -0.10 -0.06
CA VAL A 111 -1.07 0.81 -1.11
C VAL A 111 -0.69 0.04 -2.39
N GLY A 112 -0.15 -1.18 -2.26
CA GLY A 112 0.30 -2.00 -3.38
C GLY A 112 -0.48 -3.30 -3.51
N GLN A 113 -0.20 -4.26 -2.63
CA GLN A 113 -0.71 -5.62 -2.77
C GLN A 113 -1.00 -6.31 -1.42
N GLY A 114 -2.25 -6.73 -1.28
CA GLY A 114 -2.74 -7.61 -0.24
C GLY A 114 -2.76 -9.05 -0.73
N VAL A 115 -2.36 -9.98 0.13
CA VAL A 115 -2.33 -11.41 -0.19
C VAL A 115 -2.94 -12.21 0.95
N ILE A 116 -3.83 -13.13 0.61
CA ILE A 116 -4.41 -14.10 1.54
C ILE A 116 -4.13 -15.50 0.99
N GLU A 117 -3.32 -16.28 1.69
CA GLU A 117 -2.94 -17.63 1.25
C GLU A 117 -2.47 -18.54 2.40
N PRO A 118 -2.76 -19.85 2.32
CA PRO A 118 -3.88 -20.46 1.57
C PRO A 118 -5.23 -20.06 2.20
N VAL A 119 -6.35 -20.20 1.48
CA VAL A 119 -7.66 -19.78 2.01
C VAL A 119 -8.79 -20.75 1.65
N THR A 120 -9.61 -21.08 2.64
CA THR A 120 -10.88 -21.80 2.47
C THR A 120 -11.98 -20.97 3.14
N GLY A 121 -12.96 -20.53 2.35
CA GLY A 121 -13.99 -19.64 2.88
C GLY A 121 -15.00 -19.16 1.85
N SER A 122 -15.65 -18.04 2.18
CA SER A 122 -16.59 -17.33 1.33
C SER A 122 -16.12 -15.87 1.19
N ALA A 123 -16.05 -15.38 -0.05
CA ALA A 123 -15.63 -14.00 -0.31
C ALA A 123 -16.54 -13.30 -1.31
N TYR A 124 -16.72 -12.00 -1.10
CA TYR A 124 -17.56 -11.13 -1.92
C TYR A 124 -16.78 -9.94 -2.45
N CYS A 125 -17.08 -9.55 -3.68
CA CYS A 125 -16.68 -8.28 -4.29
C CYS A 125 -17.94 -7.47 -4.55
N ASP A 126 -18.14 -6.39 -3.80
CA ASP A 126 -19.45 -5.73 -3.70
C ASP A 126 -20.57 -6.77 -3.41
N SER A 127 -21.46 -7.04 -4.38
CA SER A 127 -22.52 -8.05 -4.28
C SER A 127 -22.21 -9.38 -4.97
N GLU A 128 -21.11 -9.49 -5.73
CA GLU A 128 -20.71 -10.73 -6.40
C GLU A 128 -20.05 -11.69 -5.41
N HIS A 129 -20.55 -12.93 -5.33
CA HIS A 129 -19.90 -14.01 -4.58
C HIS A 129 -18.75 -14.59 -5.39
N VAL A 130 -17.50 -14.21 -5.08
CA VAL A 130 -16.31 -14.50 -5.90
C VAL A 130 -15.56 -15.76 -5.45
N LEU A 131 -15.73 -16.16 -4.18
CA LEU A 131 -15.15 -17.39 -3.65
C LEU A 131 -16.18 -18.13 -2.82
N HIS A 132 -16.30 -19.43 -3.09
CA HIS A 132 -16.91 -20.42 -2.21
C HIS A 132 -15.98 -21.64 -2.13
N GLY A 133 -15.59 -22.03 -0.92
CA GLY A 133 -14.66 -23.13 -0.65
C GLY A 133 -13.18 -22.73 -0.80
N PRO A 134 -12.30 -23.66 -1.25
CA PRO A 134 -10.87 -23.43 -1.24
C PRO A 134 -10.35 -22.63 -2.43
N ALA A 135 -9.34 -21.80 -2.19
CA ALA A 135 -8.46 -21.17 -3.15
C ALA A 135 -7.01 -21.27 -2.69
N LYS A 136 -6.08 -21.30 -3.65
CA LYS A 136 -4.63 -21.27 -3.34
C LYS A 136 -4.25 -19.91 -2.77
N ARG A 137 -4.81 -18.84 -3.33
CA ARG A 137 -4.50 -17.46 -2.96
C ARG A 137 -5.58 -16.50 -3.43
N ILE A 138 -5.80 -15.43 -2.68
CA ILE A 138 -6.49 -14.22 -3.13
C ILE A 138 -5.47 -13.09 -3.13
N VAL A 139 -5.39 -12.35 -4.23
CA VAL A 139 -4.56 -11.15 -4.36
C VAL A 139 -5.48 -9.95 -4.51
N VAL A 140 -5.25 -8.90 -3.74
CA VAL A 140 -6.01 -7.65 -3.80
C VAL A 140 -5.04 -6.50 -4.01
N SER A 141 -5.37 -5.55 -4.87
CA SER A 141 -4.58 -4.34 -5.10
C SER A 141 -5.51 -3.16 -5.40
N PRO A 142 -5.10 -1.92 -5.09
CA PRO A 142 -5.86 -0.74 -5.51
C PRO A 142 -6.06 -0.70 -7.04
N HIS A 143 -7.25 -0.32 -7.49
CA HIS A 143 -7.60 -0.21 -8.92
C HIS A 143 -8.15 1.19 -9.23
N ALA A 144 -7.60 1.84 -10.27
CA ALA A 144 -7.83 3.25 -10.58
C ALA A 144 -9.32 3.62 -10.69
N GLU A 145 -10.11 2.79 -11.37
CA GLU A 145 -11.52 3.10 -11.65
C GLU A 145 -12.46 2.57 -10.58
N SER A 146 -12.26 1.31 -10.15
CA SER A 146 -13.23 0.60 -9.30
C SER A 146 -12.89 0.66 -7.81
N GLY A 147 -11.66 1.03 -7.47
CA GLY A 147 -11.14 1.02 -6.11
C GLY A 147 -10.23 -0.16 -5.81
N LEU A 148 -10.68 -1.38 -6.13
CA LEU A 148 -9.93 -2.62 -5.92
C LEU A 148 -9.96 -3.51 -7.17
N GLU A 149 -8.85 -4.20 -7.40
CA GLU A 149 -8.76 -5.39 -8.24
C GLU A 149 -8.51 -6.60 -7.34
N VAL A 150 -9.35 -7.63 -7.48
CA VAL A 150 -9.31 -8.84 -6.69
C VAL A 150 -9.13 -10.04 -7.62
N THR A 151 -8.04 -10.77 -7.45
CA THR A 151 -7.76 -11.99 -8.21
C THR A 151 -7.82 -13.22 -7.30
N VAL A 152 -8.80 -14.08 -7.55
CA VAL A 152 -8.96 -15.37 -6.86
C VAL A 152 -8.24 -16.46 -7.66
N VAL A 153 -7.25 -17.12 -7.06
CA VAL A 153 -6.43 -18.16 -7.69
C VAL A 153 -6.73 -19.52 -7.06
N ARG A 154 -7.38 -20.43 -7.80
CA ARG A 154 -7.61 -21.83 -7.41
C ARG A 154 -6.59 -22.80 -8.04
N GLY A 155 -5.89 -22.37 -9.10
CA GLY A 155 -4.84 -23.13 -9.80
C GLY A 155 -4.18 -22.28 -10.88
N ALA A 156 -3.11 -22.77 -11.52
CA ALA A 156 -2.34 -21.99 -12.50
C ALA A 156 -3.20 -21.38 -13.62
N LEU A 157 -4.14 -22.19 -14.15
CA LEU A 157 -5.11 -21.82 -15.18
C LEU A 157 -6.50 -21.46 -14.61
N ARG A 158 -6.74 -21.71 -13.31
CA ARG A 158 -8.02 -21.43 -12.64
C ARG A 158 -7.86 -20.18 -11.78
N ARG A 159 -7.81 -19.02 -12.44
CA ARG A 159 -7.84 -17.70 -11.79
C ARG A 159 -8.94 -16.84 -12.39
N LYS A 160 -9.59 -16.02 -11.58
CA LYS A 160 -10.57 -15.02 -12.03
C LYS A 160 -10.28 -13.70 -11.34
N THR A 161 -10.36 -12.61 -12.10
CA THR A 161 -10.16 -11.25 -11.63
C THR A 161 -11.51 -10.52 -11.60
N HIS A 162 -11.70 -9.72 -10.57
CA HIS A 162 -12.91 -8.95 -10.29
C HIS A 162 -12.51 -7.53 -9.93
N HIS A 163 -13.32 -6.56 -10.32
CA HIS A 163 -13.12 -5.16 -9.98
C HIS A 163 -14.28 -4.71 -9.08
N SER A 164 -13.95 -4.10 -7.95
CA SER A 164 -14.95 -3.75 -6.92
C SER A 164 -14.50 -2.59 -6.07
N ARG A 165 -15.44 -1.98 -5.33
CA ARG A 165 -15.12 -0.96 -4.33
C ARG A 165 -14.73 -1.56 -2.99
N ALA A 166 -15.23 -2.77 -2.73
CA ALA A 166 -15.00 -3.50 -1.50
C ALA A 166 -14.82 -5.00 -1.78
N PHE A 167 -14.00 -5.61 -0.94
CA PHE A 167 -13.75 -7.04 -0.86
C PHE A 167 -13.96 -7.47 0.59
N GLN A 168 -14.71 -8.55 0.79
CA GLN A 168 -14.97 -9.12 2.11
C GLN A 168 -14.72 -10.61 2.09
N LEU A 169 -14.02 -11.12 3.10
CA LEU A 169 -13.74 -12.53 3.28
C LEU A 169 -14.17 -12.98 4.67
N ALA A 170 -14.84 -14.14 4.72
CA ALA A 170 -14.98 -14.96 5.91
C ALA A 170 -14.39 -16.34 5.62
N CYS A 171 -13.52 -16.84 6.49
CA CYS A 171 -12.74 -18.05 6.23
C CYS A 171 -12.33 -18.79 7.51
N GLU A 172 -11.82 -20.00 7.32
CA GLU A 172 -10.95 -20.64 8.32
C GLU A 172 -9.71 -19.77 8.58
N GLU A 173 -8.99 -20.04 9.68
CA GLU A 173 -7.78 -19.28 9.99
C GLU A 173 -6.80 -19.27 8.82
N THR A 174 -6.47 -18.06 8.37
CA THR A 174 -5.57 -17.84 7.23
C THR A 174 -4.56 -16.76 7.56
N GLN A 175 -3.51 -16.69 6.73
CA GLN A 175 -2.53 -15.64 6.81
C GLN A 175 -2.82 -14.53 5.80
N VAL A 176 -2.86 -13.30 6.31
CA VAL A 176 -2.93 -12.09 5.49
C VAL A 176 -1.56 -11.43 5.45
N SER A 177 -1.15 -10.95 4.28
CA SER A 177 0.02 -10.08 4.11
C SER A 177 -0.41 -8.78 3.43
N LEU A 178 0.09 -7.66 3.92
CA LEU A 178 -0.18 -6.32 3.39
C LEU A 178 1.15 -5.68 2.99
N ASP A 179 1.29 -5.31 1.72
CA ASP A 179 2.48 -4.62 1.20
C ASP A 179 3.79 -5.32 1.62
N GLY A 180 3.79 -6.65 1.51
CA GLY A 180 4.91 -7.53 1.85
C GLY A 180 5.03 -7.92 3.34
N VAL A 181 4.18 -7.39 4.22
CA VAL A 181 4.23 -7.66 5.66
C VAL A 181 3.14 -8.62 6.09
N ARG A 182 3.55 -9.75 6.67
CA ARG A 182 2.66 -10.71 7.33
C ARG A 182 1.94 -10.04 8.51
N HIS A 183 0.61 -10.06 8.51
CA HIS A 183 -0.18 -9.64 9.67
C HIS A 183 0.18 -10.52 10.89
N PRO A 184 0.40 -9.96 12.09
CA PRO A 184 0.98 -10.68 13.22
C PRO A 184 0.12 -11.82 13.76
N ARG A 185 -1.19 -11.78 13.50
CA ARG A 185 -2.15 -12.80 13.92
C ARG A 185 -2.80 -13.46 12.71
N PRO A 186 -3.03 -14.80 12.74
CA PRO A 186 -3.97 -15.43 11.83
C PRO A 186 -5.36 -14.79 11.96
N MET A 187 -6.11 -14.80 10.86
CA MET A 187 -7.41 -14.14 10.77
C MET A 187 -8.45 -15.12 10.22
N THR A 188 -9.70 -15.00 10.68
CA THR A 188 -10.87 -15.75 10.18
C THR A 188 -11.73 -14.92 9.22
N GLY A 189 -11.26 -13.73 8.87
CA GLY A 189 -11.91 -12.83 7.94
C GLY A 189 -11.02 -11.62 7.68
N TRP A 190 -11.27 -10.96 6.55
CA TRP A 190 -10.57 -9.74 6.18
C TRP A 190 -11.40 -8.92 5.22
N THR A 191 -11.40 -7.60 5.40
CA THR A 191 -12.08 -6.67 4.50
C THR A 191 -11.07 -5.70 3.92
N TRP A 192 -11.17 -5.43 2.62
CA TRP A 192 -10.55 -4.25 2.00
C TRP A 192 -11.62 -3.40 1.33
N TYR A 193 -11.48 -2.08 1.39
CA TYR A 193 -12.38 -1.15 0.71
C TYR A 193 -11.63 0.09 0.24
N ARG A 194 -12.10 0.69 -0.86
CA ARG A 194 -11.57 1.97 -1.35
C ARG A 194 -11.81 3.06 -0.32
N HIS A 195 -10.76 3.77 0.06
CA HIS A 195 -10.87 4.98 0.87
C HIS A 195 -11.53 6.11 0.07
N THR A 196 -12.15 7.05 0.76
CA THR A 196 -12.82 8.19 0.12
C THR A 196 -11.84 9.19 -0.47
N THR A 197 -10.67 9.32 0.16
CA THR A 197 -9.61 10.25 -0.25
C THR A 197 -8.49 9.48 -0.94
N ASP A 198 -8.13 9.91 -2.14
CA ASP A 198 -7.00 9.36 -2.89
C ASP A 198 -5.66 9.84 -2.31
N LEU A 199 -4.62 9.04 -2.52
CA LEU A 199 -3.24 9.42 -2.23
C LEU A 199 -2.71 10.27 -3.40
N LEU A 200 -2.06 11.40 -3.12
CA LEU A 200 -1.42 12.21 -4.15
C LEU A 200 -0.02 11.66 -4.44
N LEU A 201 0.10 10.73 -5.39
CA LEU A 201 1.37 10.09 -5.72
C LEU A 201 2.11 10.85 -6.82
N VAL A 202 3.36 11.23 -6.56
CA VAL A 202 4.26 11.91 -7.48
C VAL A 202 4.78 10.92 -8.53
N ARG A 203 4.76 11.32 -9.80
CA ARG A 203 5.24 10.52 -10.94
C ARG A 203 6.17 11.32 -11.82
#